data_AF-A0A1E5A6R5-F1
#
_entry.id   AF-A0A1E5A6R5-F1
#
_cell.length_a   1.000
_cell.length_b   1.000
_cell.length_c   1.000
_cell.angle_alpha   90.00
_cell.angle_beta   90.00
_cell.angle_gamma   90.00
#
_symmetry.space_group_name_H-M   'P 1'
#
loop_
_entity.id
_entity.type
_entity.pdbx_description
1 polymer ?
#
loop_
_entity_poly.entity_id
_entity_poly.type
_entity_poly.pdbx_seq_one_letter_code
_entity_poly.pdbx_strand_id
1 'polypeptide(L)'
;MRNTSNNWQDELNRLVKHANKLKIPDLFNLEDPHLKQLLEATSFMITDIKNDLEKFEPFLIQQLFAMLYPNNYISSSKCIVEYSPIKKKIKNNSIFITSNNCYFRSLEDVCIYPMTIINIEILENKSINNKLGNFLYIHILSTEKIFNLSINELQFYTKNHEIIESIFSEDHQKEVIFTENHLIFQTGLIKWKIPTYTNGIQKIEEYINLKELYNFFILKEMNLNNIDKNLHIYIPISFINIQDLHLKLNTFVLENSFEGTTEPIKIDFKNIKYILKPNSSKENIYIKNVKNIVICDKTSSYDFGFFTNDNKDGWGIEQDENFNIYLTLFTDNMEKMYEKIIYGEVVFFNGKAVNEIFYDNYFTNDSSLNFLELPRYKKKNFSFKDLIVYMNTDFKKLLVNDENFKNVLNDLFKIFNIRNYIEIIKIHIQEDIKLKKWSNISLPIKGYKLDIVLTSNNNNIFGFLKMLHGFVIDLSTTDMFIDMIVHHNNKTYYLKENLN
;
A
#
# COMPACT_ATOMS: atom_id res chain seq x y z
N MET A 1 -3.06 -26.13 -16.29
CA MET A 1 -2.32 -27.06 -15.43
C MET A 1 -1.78 -28.19 -16.28
N ARG A 2 -0.48 -28.25 -16.55
CA ARG A 2 0.16 -29.39 -17.26
C ARG A 2 0.74 -30.33 -16.21
N ASN A 3 0.47 -31.62 -16.37
CA ASN A 3 0.91 -32.74 -15.52
C ASN A 3 2.41 -32.67 -15.20
N THR A 4 2.75 -32.20 -14.00
CA THR A 4 4.09 -32.32 -13.41
C THR A 4 4.25 -33.60 -12.57
N SER A 5 3.20 -34.43 -12.46
CA SER A 5 3.22 -35.66 -11.64
C SER A 5 4.06 -36.80 -12.24
N ASN A 6 4.35 -36.80 -13.54
CA ASN A 6 5.11 -37.89 -14.16
C ASN A 6 6.63 -37.62 -14.22
N ASN A 7 7.08 -36.39 -13.94
CA ASN A 7 8.50 -36.05 -14.07
C ASN A 7 9.32 -36.56 -12.88
N TRP A 8 8.72 -36.63 -11.69
CA TRP A 8 9.39 -37.10 -10.47
C TRP A 8 9.71 -38.59 -10.52
N GLN A 9 8.81 -39.45 -11.01
CA GLN A 9 9.10 -40.88 -11.13
C GLN A 9 10.24 -41.16 -12.12
N ASP A 10 10.28 -40.43 -13.24
CA ASP A 10 11.32 -40.61 -14.26
C ASP A 10 12.69 -40.09 -13.78
N GLU A 11 12.70 -39.00 -13.03
CA GLU A 11 13.90 -38.44 -12.41
C GLU A 11 14.41 -39.35 -11.27
N LEU A 12 13.51 -39.89 -10.45
CA LEU A 12 13.83 -40.88 -9.42
C LEU A 12 14.37 -42.18 -10.04
N ASN A 13 13.76 -42.67 -11.13
CA ASN A 13 14.24 -43.85 -11.86
C ASN A 13 15.62 -43.60 -12.51
N ARG A 14 15.88 -42.38 -13.02
CA ARG A 14 17.21 -41.98 -13.54
C ARG A 14 18.26 -41.94 -12.43
N LEU A 15 17.91 -41.40 -11.26
CA LEU A 15 18.77 -41.33 -10.09
C LEU A 15 19.06 -42.72 -9.53
N VAL A 16 18.05 -43.59 -9.40
CA VAL A 16 18.21 -45.01 -8.98
C VAL A 16 19.08 -45.78 -9.98
N LYS A 17 18.90 -45.56 -11.29
CA LYS A 17 19.72 -46.21 -12.33
C LYS A 17 21.18 -45.71 -12.32
N HIS A 18 21.41 -44.43 -12.00
CA HIS A 18 22.77 -43.90 -11.79
C HIS A 18 23.38 -44.40 -10.48
N ALA A 19 22.60 -44.46 -9.40
CA ALA A 19 23.03 -44.97 -8.10
C ALA A 19 23.43 -46.45 -8.15
N ASN A 20 22.67 -47.27 -8.86
CA ASN A 20 22.97 -48.68 -9.07
C ASN A 20 24.19 -48.88 -9.98
N LYS A 21 24.43 -47.98 -10.96
CA LYS A 21 25.65 -47.99 -11.79
C LYS A 21 26.90 -47.57 -11.01
N LEU A 22 26.76 -46.62 -10.08
CA LEU A 22 27.83 -46.16 -9.19
C LEU A 22 28.08 -47.11 -8.02
N LYS A 23 27.30 -48.21 -7.90
CA LYS A 23 27.30 -49.11 -6.74
C LYS A 23 27.24 -48.32 -5.42
N ILE A 24 26.34 -47.33 -5.32
CA ILE A 24 26.21 -46.50 -4.12
C ILE A 24 26.00 -47.32 -2.82
N PRO A 25 25.31 -48.47 -2.81
CA PRO A 25 25.27 -49.34 -1.62
C PRO A 25 26.66 -49.82 -1.16
N ASP A 26 27.61 -50.01 -2.09
CA ASP A 26 29.00 -50.38 -1.78
C ASP A 26 29.86 -49.16 -1.38
N LEU A 27 29.49 -47.92 -1.78
CA LEU A 27 30.06 -46.68 -1.23
C LEU A 27 29.65 -46.43 0.23
N PHE A 28 28.51 -46.97 0.67
CA PHE A 28 28.13 -46.97 2.08
C PHE A 28 28.81 -48.09 2.90
N ASN A 29 29.45 -49.05 2.22
CA ASN A 29 30.39 -50.04 2.76
C ASN A 29 31.87 -49.59 2.59
N LEU A 30 32.14 -48.29 2.65
CA LEU A 30 33.52 -47.84 2.84
C LEU A 30 34.04 -48.44 4.16
N GLU A 31 35.06 -49.31 4.07
CA GLU A 31 35.70 -49.92 5.25
C GLU A 31 36.27 -48.86 6.20
N ASP A 32 36.58 -47.66 5.68
CA ASP A 32 37.04 -46.53 6.45
C ASP A 32 35.90 -45.54 6.78
N PRO A 33 35.40 -45.52 8.02
CA PRO A 33 34.35 -44.59 8.45
C PRO A 33 34.77 -43.11 8.38
N HIS A 34 36.08 -42.80 8.41
CA HIS A 34 36.56 -41.43 8.31
C HIS A 34 36.44 -40.89 6.88
N LEU A 35 36.71 -41.72 5.88
CA LEU A 35 36.55 -41.34 4.47
C LEU A 35 35.09 -41.07 4.13
N LYS A 36 34.16 -41.89 4.67
CA LYS A 36 32.72 -41.67 4.52
C LYS A 36 32.28 -40.33 5.12
N GLN A 37 32.68 -40.05 6.37
CA GLN A 37 32.38 -38.78 7.04
C GLN A 37 32.95 -37.57 6.28
N LEU A 38 34.17 -37.69 5.74
CA LEU A 38 34.79 -36.64 4.94
C LEU A 38 34.01 -36.35 3.65
N LEU A 39 33.58 -37.40 2.93
CA LEU A 39 32.82 -37.24 1.69
C LEU A 39 31.42 -36.67 1.95
N GLU A 40 30.74 -37.11 3.01
CA GLU A 40 29.46 -36.53 3.44
C GLU A 40 29.63 -35.05 3.81
N ALA A 41 30.60 -34.71 4.66
CA ALA A 41 30.89 -33.33 5.04
C ALA A 41 31.24 -32.45 3.83
N THR A 42 32.04 -32.96 2.89
CA THR A 42 32.40 -32.25 1.66
C THR A 42 31.17 -32.03 0.77
N SER A 43 30.28 -33.03 0.65
CA SER A 43 29.04 -32.90 -0.10
C SER A 43 28.11 -31.85 0.52
N PHE A 44 27.99 -31.82 1.86
CA PHE A 44 27.24 -30.78 2.56
C PHE A 44 27.86 -29.41 2.30
N MET A 45 29.17 -29.24 2.45
CA MET A 45 29.86 -27.98 2.18
C MET A 45 29.67 -27.50 0.73
N ILE A 46 29.80 -28.39 -0.25
CA ILE A 46 29.59 -28.04 -1.68
C ILE A 46 28.14 -27.65 -1.93
N THR A 47 27.18 -28.38 -1.32
CA THR A 47 25.75 -28.07 -1.45
C THR A 47 25.43 -26.72 -0.80
N ASP A 48 26.02 -26.43 0.36
CA ASP A 48 25.87 -25.15 1.05
C ASP A 48 26.46 -24.00 0.22
N ILE A 49 27.68 -24.16 -0.31
CA ILE A 49 28.30 -23.15 -1.20
C ILE A 49 27.45 -22.94 -2.46
N LYS A 50 26.95 -24.01 -3.07
CA LYS A 50 26.10 -23.91 -4.25
C LYS A 50 24.78 -23.20 -3.92
N ASN A 51 24.15 -23.55 -2.81
CA ASN A 51 22.94 -22.89 -2.33
C ASN A 51 23.18 -21.40 -2.07
N ASP A 52 24.32 -21.03 -1.49
CA ASP A 52 24.70 -19.63 -1.24
C ASP A 52 24.93 -18.87 -2.54
N LEU A 53 25.57 -19.48 -3.54
CA LEU A 53 25.75 -18.90 -4.87
C LEU A 53 24.40 -18.73 -5.60
N GLU A 54 23.51 -19.71 -5.53
CA GLU A 54 22.17 -19.62 -6.14
C GLU A 54 21.30 -18.55 -5.44
N LYS A 55 21.49 -18.30 -4.14
CA LYS A 55 20.83 -17.21 -3.40
C LYS A 55 21.39 -15.83 -3.73
N PHE A 56 22.60 -15.74 -4.30
CA PHE A 56 23.26 -14.47 -4.55
C PHE A 56 22.57 -13.61 -5.62
N GLU A 57 22.05 -14.21 -6.71
CA GLU A 57 21.32 -13.45 -7.74
C GLU A 57 20.01 -12.84 -7.18
N PRO A 58 19.09 -13.62 -6.55
CA PRO A 58 17.90 -13.06 -5.90
C PRO A 58 18.24 -11.97 -4.91
N PHE A 59 19.31 -12.17 -4.12
CA PHE A 59 19.81 -11.20 -3.17
C PHE A 59 20.21 -9.88 -3.82
N LEU A 60 21.02 -9.90 -4.89
CA LEU A 60 21.43 -8.68 -5.61
C LEU A 60 20.23 -7.94 -6.21
N ILE A 61 19.31 -8.68 -6.82
CA ILE A 61 18.06 -8.13 -7.38
C ILE A 61 17.24 -7.45 -6.27
N GLN A 62 17.16 -8.10 -5.11
CA GLN A 62 16.45 -7.61 -3.95
C GLN A 62 17.08 -6.31 -3.40
N GLN A 63 18.42 -6.23 -3.35
CA GLN A 63 19.12 -5.01 -2.95
C GLN A 63 18.93 -3.86 -3.96
N LEU A 64 19.07 -4.15 -5.25
CA LEU A 64 18.81 -3.17 -6.29
C LEU A 64 17.38 -2.63 -6.21
N PHE A 65 16.41 -3.51 -5.96
CA PHE A 65 15.02 -3.12 -5.77
C PHE A 65 14.84 -2.23 -4.54
N ALA A 66 15.44 -2.57 -3.40
CA ALA A 66 15.41 -1.75 -2.19
C ALA A 66 16.01 -0.35 -2.40
N MET A 67 17.06 -0.23 -3.22
CA MET A 67 17.65 1.06 -3.59
C MET A 67 16.72 1.90 -4.47
N LEU A 68 16.11 1.29 -5.48
CA LEU A 68 15.23 1.99 -6.43
C LEU A 68 13.86 2.34 -5.81
N TYR A 69 13.36 1.49 -4.91
CA TYR A 69 12.03 1.60 -4.31
C TYR A 69 12.06 1.28 -2.80
N PRO A 70 12.71 2.12 -1.99
CA PRO A 70 12.93 1.85 -0.56
C PRO A 70 11.64 1.65 0.23
N ASN A 71 10.58 2.38 -0.13
CA ASN A 71 9.27 2.25 0.52
C ASN A 71 8.51 0.98 0.13
N ASN A 72 8.90 0.28 -0.95
CA ASN A 72 8.21 -0.90 -1.48
C ASN A 72 8.90 -2.20 -1.05
N TYR A 73 9.87 -2.13 -0.15
CA TYR A 73 10.62 -3.31 0.22
C TYR A 73 9.96 -4.09 1.36
N ILE A 74 9.45 -3.39 2.37
CA ILE A 74 8.80 -3.98 3.55
C ILE A 74 7.41 -3.38 3.74
N SER A 75 6.36 -4.21 3.74
CA SER A 75 5.02 -3.76 4.11
C SER A 75 4.90 -3.74 5.63
N SER A 76 4.68 -2.57 6.21
CA SER A 76 4.11 -2.48 7.56
C SER A 76 2.64 -2.88 7.52
N SER A 77 2.16 -3.43 8.63
CA SER A 77 0.73 -3.65 8.79
C SER A 77 0.01 -2.30 8.85
N LYS A 78 -1.16 -2.25 8.22
CA LYS A 78 -2.05 -1.08 8.25
C LYS A 78 -3.41 -1.51 8.78
N CYS A 79 -4.10 -0.60 9.43
CA CYS A 79 -5.46 -0.80 9.93
C CYS A 79 -6.31 0.45 9.71
N ILE A 80 -7.62 0.26 9.80
CA ILE A 80 -8.58 1.35 9.76
C ILE A 80 -9.20 1.45 11.15
N VAL A 81 -9.19 2.65 11.69
CA VAL A 81 -9.77 2.92 13.01
C VAL A 81 -10.85 3.97 12.90
N GLU A 82 -11.81 3.89 13.80
CA GLU A 82 -12.78 4.94 14.13
C GLU A 82 -12.38 5.54 15.46
N TYR A 83 -12.29 6.87 15.50
CA TYR A 83 -12.02 7.60 16.72
C TYR A 83 -13.27 8.36 17.16
N SER A 84 -13.78 8.05 18.37
CA SER A 84 -14.93 8.74 18.96
C SER A 84 -14.44 9.76 19.99
N PRO A 85 -14.34 11.06 19.63
CA PRO A 85 -13.93 12.09 20.57
C PRO A 85 -15.06 12.42 21.58
N ILE A 86 -14.73 12.61 22.86
CA ILE A 86 -15.75 12.91 23.87
C ILE A 86 -16.10 14.41 23.90
N LYS A 87 -15.14 15.34 23.71
CA LYS A 87 -15.43 16.79 23.93
C LYS A 87 -14.81 17.81 22.98
N LYS A 88 -13.70 17.55 22.27
CA LYS A 88 -12.99 18.60 21.51
C LYS A 88 -12.55 18.13 20.13
N LYS A 89 -12.45 19.08 19.20
CA LYS A 89 -11.77 18.90 17.91
C LYS A 89 -10.29 18.58 18.16
N ILE A 90 -9.79 17.52 17.54
CA ILE A 90 -8.37 17.18 17.54
C ILE A 90 -7.86 17.40 16.13
N LYS A 91 -6.87 18.28 15.99
CA LYS A 91 -6.12 18.47 14.76
C LYS A 91 -4.66 18.17 15.06
N ASN A 92 -4.24 16.96 14.72
CA ASN A 92 -2.87 16.50 14.93
C ASN A 92 -2.25 16.16 13.58
N ASN A 93 -0.99 16.53 13.42
CA ASN A 93 -0.21 16.14 12.24
C ASN A 93 0.02 14.62 12.20
N SER A 94 0.00 13.98 13.37
CA SER A 94 0.06 12.53 13.49
C SER A 94 -0.56 12.05 14.79
N ILE A 95 -1.35 10.97 14.74
CA ILE A 95 -1.87 10.29 15.94
C ILE A 95 -1.00 9.07 16.19
N PHE A 96 -0.41 8.98 17.39
CA PHE A 96 0.33 7.81 17.84
C PHE A 96 -0.52 7.01 18.82
N ILE A 97 -0.68 5.72 18.55
CA ILE A 97 -1.43 4.79 19.40
C ILE A 97 -0.52 3.64 19.78
N THR A 98 -0.42 3.39 21.09
CA THR A 98 0.26 2.23 21.64
C THR A 98 -0.76 1.21 22.12
N SER A 99 -0.80 0.05 21.49
CA SER A 99 -1.65 -1.07 21.91
C SER A 99 -0.84 -2.35 21.94
N ASN A 100 -0.77 -3.01 23.10
CA ASN A 100 -0.11 -4.32 23.26
C ASN A 100 1.29 -4.39 22.65
N ASN A 101 2.14 -3.39 22.95
CA ASN A 101 3.50 -3.22 22.42
C ASN A 101 3.61 -2.92 20.91
N CYS A 102 2.51 -2.76 20.20
CA CYS A 102 2.49 -2.18 18.86
C CYS A 102 2.36 -0.66 18.90
N TYR A 103 3.03 -0.02 17.95
CA TYR A 103 2.97 1.43 17.75
C TYR A 103 2.39 1.72 16.39
N PHE A 104 1.30 2.48 16.38
CA PHE A 104 0.63 2.90 15.18
C PHE A 104 0.76 4.41 15.03
N ARG A 105 1.02 4.87 13.82
CA ARG A 105 0.97 6.28 13.44
C ARG A 105 -0.06 6.49 12.34
N SER A 106 -0.74 7.63 12.33
CA SER A 106 -1.55 8.00 11.16
C SER A 106 -0.66 8.27 9.95
N LEU A 107 -1.13 7.88 8.76
CA LEU A 107 -0.41 8.13 7.50
C LEU A 107 -0.54 9.57 7.00
N GLU A 108 -1.48 10.31 7.57
CA GLU A 108 -1.88 11.64 7.13
C GLU A 108 -2.31 12.48 8.34
N ASP A 109 -2.40 13.79 8.12
CA ASP A 109 -2.99 14.72 9.07
C ASP A 109 -4.45 14.35 9.31
N VAL A 110 -4.81 14.15 10.58
CA VAL A 110 -6.17 13.75 10.94
C VAL A 110 -6.89 14.92 11.60
N CYS A 111 -8.06 15.25 11.05
CA CYS A 111 -9.01 16.14 11.68
C CYS A 111 -10.15 15.30 12.26
N ILE A 112 -10.22 15.22 13.58
CA ILE A 112 -11.28 14.53 14.31
C ILE A 112 -12.27 15.58 14.81
N TYR A 113 -13.54 15.39 14.48
CA TYR A 113 -14.61 16.31 14.85
C TYR A 113 -15.49 15.70 15.95
N PRO A 114 -15.97 16.49 16.93
CA PRO A 114 -16.87 16.02 17.96
C PRO A 114 -18.29 15.83 17.40
N MET A 115 -18.42 14.83 16.52
CA MET A 115 -19.58 14.53 15.69
C MET A 115 -19.86 13.04 15.71
N THR A 116 -21.14 12.68 15.74
CA THR A 116 -21.60 11.30 15.63
C THR A 116 -22.71 11.20 14.59
N ILE A 117 -22.72 10.12 13.83
CA ILE A 117 -23.85 9.81 12.94
C ILE A 117 -24.97 9.23 13.81
N ILE A 118 -26.15 9.86 13.77
CA ILE A 118 -27.35 9.40 14.49
C ILE A 118 -28.17 8.46 13.60
N ASN A 119 -28.42 8.87 12.36
CA ASN A 119 -29.29 8.14 11.45
C ASN A 119 -28.72 8.12 10.03
N ILE A 120 -28.96 7.02 9.34
CA ILE A 120 -28.64 6.84 7.93
C ILE A 120 -29.83 6.13 7.29
N GLU A 121 -30.41 6.73 6.26
CA GLU A 121 -31.57 6.15 5.57
C GLU A 121 -31.48 6.41 4.07
N ILE A 122 -32.10 5.54 3.27
CA ILE A 122 -32.31 5.79 1.85
C ILE A 122 -33.69 6.44 1.68
N LEU A 123 -33.70 7.58 1.01
CA LEU A 123 -34.89 8.32 0.68
C LEU A 123 -35.20 8.14 -0.80
N GLU A 124 -36.21 7.34 -1.08
CA GLU A 124 -36.65 7.02 -2.44
C GLU A 124 -37.52 8.13 -3.02
N ASN A 125 -37.30 8.46 -4.30
CA ASN A 125 -38.14 9.39 -5.07
C ASN A 125 -38.46 10.70 -4.33
N LYS A 126 -37.52 11.21 -3.55
CA LYS A 126 -37.71 12.43 -2.77
C LYS A 126 -37.33 13.63 -3.63
N SER A 127 -38.10 14.72 -3.52
CA SER A 127 -37.72 16.00 -4.13
C SER A 127 -36.92 16.81 -3.11
N ILE A 128 -35.66 17.09 -3.42
CA ILE A 128 -34.77 17.90 -2.60
C ILE A 128 -34.18 18.99 -3.49
N ASN A 129 -34.43 20.25 -3.14
CA ASN A 129 -33.99 21.42 -3.92
C ASN A 129 -34.35 21.31 -5.42
N ASN A 130 -35.61 20.94 -5.70
CA ASN A 130 -36.14 20.70 -7.06
C ASN A 130 -35.49 19.53 -7.84
N LYS A 131 -34.65 18.71 -7.19
CA LYS A 131 -34.14 17.47 -7.77
C LYS A 131 -34.92 16.29 -7.21
N LEU A 132 -35.69 15.63 -8.07
CA LEU A 132 -36.35 14.36 -7.76
C LEU A 132 -35.34 13.23 -7.96
N GLY A 133 -35.15 12.38 -6.95
CA GLY A 133 -34.25 11.25 -7.05
C GLY A 133 -34.18 10.42 -5.77
N ASN A 134 -33.24 9.48 -5.75
CA ASN A 134 -32.93 8.69 -4.56
C ASN A 134 -31.74 9.32 -3.85
N PHE A 135 -31.84 9.44 -2.52
CA PHE A 135 -30.82 10.08 -1.72
C PHE A 135 -30.43 9.20 -0.54
N LEU A 136 -29.13 9.06 -0.31
CA LEU A 136 -28.60 8.63 0.97
C LEU A 136 -28.63 9.82 1.92
N TYR A 137 -29.49 9.74 2.91
CA TYR A 137 -29.58 10.74 3.97
C TYR A 137 -28.73 10.34 5.17
N ILE A 138 -27.97 11.30 5.66
CA ILE A 138 -27.09 11.14 6.82
C ILE A 138 -27.41 12.27 7.80
N HIS A 139 -27.81 11.90 9.02
CA HIS A 139 -28.01 12.83 10.12
C HIS A 139 -26.83 12.75 11.10
N ILE A 140 -26.13 13.87 11.25
CA ILE A 140 -24.98 14.02 12.13
C ILE A 140 -25.32 15.01 13.23
N LEU A 141 -24.97 14.65 14.47
CA LEU A 141 -25.03 15.55 15.61
C LEU A 141 -23.63 15.88 16.09
N SER A 142 -23.39 17.16 16.33
CA SER A 142 -22.17 17.63 16.98
C SER A 142 -22.44 18.07 18.42
N THR A 143 -21.47 17.85 19.31
CA THR A 143 -21.54 18.38 20.68
C THR A 143 -21.31 19.89 20.71
N GLU A 144 -20.54 20.41 19.76
CA GLU A 144 -20.24 21.84 19.55
C GLU A 144 -20.98 22.39 18.32
N LYS A 145 -20.95 23.71 18.13
CA LYS A 145 -21.52 24.34 16.94
C LYS A 145 -20.64 24.05 15.73
N ILE A 146 -21.22 23.53 14.66
CA ILE A 146 -20.52 23.02 13.48
C ILE A 146 -19.78 24.15 12.75
N PHE A 147 -20.40 25.33 12.64
CA PHE A 147 -19.73 26.48 12.04
C PHE A 147 -18.42 26.89 12.75
N ASN A 148 -18.28 26.60 14.06
CA ASN A 148 -17.04 26.88 14.80
C ASN A 148 -15.92 25.89 14.48
N LEU A 149 -16.24 24.72 13.93
CA LEU A 149 -15.27 23.65 13.70
C LEU A 149 -14.41 23.88 12.46
N SER A 150 -14.70 24.89 11.62
CA SER A 150 -13.94 25.20 10.39
C SER A 150 -13.68 23.94 9.54
N ILE A 151 -14.77 23.23 9.20
CA ILE A 151 -14.70 21.95 8.50
C ILE A 151 -14.62 22.22 6.99
N ASN A 152 -13.43 21.99 6.42
CA ASN A 152 -13.25 22.09 4.97
C ASN A 152 -13.62 20.77 4.27
N GLU A 153 -13.37 19.65 4.95
CA GLU A 153 -13.53 18.31 4.42
C GLU A 153 -14.11 17.38 5.51
N LEU A 154 -15.10 16.56 5.13
CA LEU A 154 -15.70 15.54 5.98
C LEU A 154 -15.52 14.17 5.33
N GLN A 155 -14.82 13.29 6.03
CA GLN A 155 -14.47 11.96 5.52
C GLN A 155 -15.37 10.90 6.12
N PHE A 156 -15.85 10.01 5.24
CA PHE A 156 -16.65 8.86 5.60
C PHE A 156 -15.94 7.57 5.18
N TYR A 157 -16.17 6.52 5.97
CA TYR A 157 -15.80 5.14 5.65
C TYR A 157 -17.04 4.27 5.69
N THR A 158 -17.10 3.28 4.80
CA THR A 158 -18.11 2.21 4.84
C THR A 158 -17.46 0.87 4.56
N LYS A 159 -18.04 -0.22 5.09
CA LYS A 159 -17.70 -1.58 4.62
C LYS A 159 -18.54 -2.00 3.42
N ASN A 160 -19.67 -1.33 3.18
CA ASN A 160 -20.57 -1.70 2.10
C ASN A 160 -20.15 -1.01 0.79
N HIS A 161 -19.62 -1.81 -0.12
CA HIS A 161 -19.16 -1.35 -1.43
C HIS A 161 -20.30 -0.90 -2.34
N GLU A 162 -21.54 -1.37 -2.13
CA GLU A 162 -22.71 -0.95 -2.90
C GLU A 162 -23.04 0.53 -2.66
N ILE A 163 -22.77 1.06 -1.46
CA ILE A 163 -22.89 2.49 -1.16
C ILE A 163 -21.90 3.29 -2.00
N ILE A 164 -20.64 2.85 -2.05
CA ILE A 164 -19.61 3.54 -2.84
C ILE A 164 -19.95 3.44 -4.33
N GLU A 165 -20.37 2.27 -4.81
CA GLU A 165 -20.80 2.10 -6.20
C GLU A 165 -22.00 2.99 -6.51
N SER A 166 -23.01 3.06 -5.64
CA SER A 166 -24.22 3.86 -5.86
C SER A 166 -23.92 5.36 -5.94
N ILE A 167 -23.05 5.87 -5.07
CA ILE A 167 -22.60 7.27 -5.03
C ILE A 167 -21.84 7.66 -6.31
N PHE A 168 -21.10 6.72 -6.92
CA PHE A 168 -20.18 7.01 -8.02
C PHE A 168 -20.53 6.33 -9.35
N SER A 169 -21.72 5.72 -9.46
CA SER A 169 -22.15 4.95 -10.65
C SER A 169 -22.57 5.80 -11.85
N GLU A 170 -22.81 7.10 -11.68
CA GLU A 170 -23.20 8.00 -12.77
C GLU A 170 -22.28 9.24 -12.81
N ASP A 171 -22.09 9.82 -14.01
CA ASP A 171 -21.43 11.12 -14.25
C ASP A 171 -22.20 12.30 -13.62
N HIS A 172 -23.19 12.01 -12.77
CA HIS A 172 -24.01 13.02 -12.12
C HIS A 172 -23.16 13.90 -11.22
N GLN A 173 -23.36 15.19 -11.44
CA GLN A 173 -22.69 16.29 -10.77
C GLN A 173 -22.63 16.00 -9.28
N LYS A 174 -21.40 16.12 -8.77
CA LYS A 174 -20.92 15.80 -7.42
C LYS A 174 -21.57 16.64 -6.32
N GLU A 175 -22.75 17.19 -6.52
CA GLU A 175 -23.42 18.12 -5.62
C GLU A 175 -24.07 17.37 -4.46
N VAL A 176 -23.48 17.55 -3.28
CA VAL A 176 -24.10 17.18 -2.00
C VAL A 176 -24.98 18.31 -1.53
N ILE A 177 -26.17 17.98 -1.02
CA ILE A 177 -27.07 18.98 -0.46
C ILE A 177 -26.98 18.94 1.07
N PHE A 178 -26.60 20.07 1.68
CA PHE A 178 -26.63 20.26 3.14
C PHE A 178 -27.87 21.04 3.53
N THR A 179 -28.49 20.71 4.68
CA THR A 179 -29.56 21.54 5.26
C THR A 179 -29.45 21.72 6.75
N GLU A 180 -29.78 22.93 7.21
CA GLU A 180 -30.21 23.20 8.59
C GLU A 180 -31.74 23.19 8.63
N ASN A 181 -32.33 22.34 9.48
CA ASN A 181 -33.79 22.23 9.65
C ASN A 181 -34.59 22.10 8.32
N HIS A 182 -34.02 21.46 7.30
CA HIS A 182 -34.60 21.29 5.94
C HIS A 182 -34.79 22.57 5.10
N LEU A 183 -34.20 23.72 5.47
CA LEU A 183 -34.55 25.03 4.88
C LEU A 183 -33.46 25.72 4.03
N ILE A 184 -32.17 25.44 4.24
CA ILE A 184 -31.07 26.09 3.49
C ILE A 184 -30.33 25.02 2.71
N PHE A 185 -30.24 25.12 1.38
CA PHE A 185 -29.53 24.16 0.53
C PHE A 185 -28.16 24.73 0.11
N GLN A 186 -27.08 24.06 0.49
CA GLN A 186 -25.73 24.35 -0.01
C GLN A 186 -25.19 23.15 -0.77
N THR A 187 -24.41 23.41 -1.82
CA THR A 187 -23.75 22.37 -2.63
C THR A 187 -22.32 22.14 -2.13
N GLY A 188 -21.89 20.88 -2.07
CA GLY A 188 -20.48 20.50 -1.88
C GLY A 188 -20.09 19.42 -2.87
N LEU A 189 -18.80 19.07 -2.92
CA LEU A 189 -18.27 18.07 -3.86
C LEU A 189 -17.96 16.75 -3.18
N ILE A 190 -18.50 15.65 -3.70
CA ILE A 190 -18.05 14.30 -3.34
C ILE A 190 -16.78 13.96 -4.12
N LYS A 191 -15.73 13.60 -3.40
CA LYS A 191 -14.51 13.02 -3.97
C LYS A 191 -14.24 11.68 -3.32
N TRP A 192 -13.94 10.68 -4.12
CA TRP A 192 -13.35 9.46 -3.59
C TRP A 192 -11.96 9.78 -3.07
N LYS A 193 -11.66 9.36 -1.85
CA LYS A 193 -10.30 9.39 -1.33
C LYS A 193 -9.47 8.29 -1.99
N ILE A 194 -8.61 8.69 -2.92
CA ILE A 194 -7.52 7.83 -3.38
C ILE A 194 -6.39 8.02 -2.37
N PRO A 195 -5.89 6.96 -1.73
CA PRO A 195 -4.79 7.11 -0.79
C PRO A 195 -3.54 7.66 -1.52
N THR A 196 -2.87 8.62 -0.89
CA THR A 196 -1.79 9.43 -1.49
C THR A 196 -0.52 8.62 -1.58
N TYR A 197 -0.27 8.00 -2.72
CA TYR A 197 0.89 7.16 -2.96
C TYR A 197 1.72 7.66 -4.14
N THR A 198 3.02 7.41 -4.05
CA THR A 198 4.03 8.03 -4.92
C THR A 198 4.14 7.37 -6.30
N ASN A 199 3.68 6.11 -6.45
CA ASN A 199 3.68 5.42 -7.74
C ASN A 199 2.58 4.35 -7.85
N GLY A 200 2.32 3.91 -9.08
CA GLY A 200 1.25 2.96 -9.38
C GLY A 200 1.45 1.57 -8.77
N ILE A 201 2.71 1.14 -8.62
CA ILE A 201 3.04 -0.16 -8.03
C ILE A 201 2.69 -0.20 -6.54
N GLN A 202 2.93 0.90 -5.81
CA GLN A 202 2.49 1.05 -4.42
C GLN A 202 0.97 0.91 -4.30
N LYS A 203 0.21 1.55 -5.19
CA LYS A 203 -1.26 1.47 -5.19
C LYS A 203 -1.76 0.03 -5.34
N ILE A 204 -1.13 -0.75 -6.22
CA ILE A 204 -1.42 -2.19 -6.40
C ILE A 204 -1.10 -2.96 -5.12
N GLU A 205 0.11 -2.78 -4.58
CA GLU A 205 0.55 -3.45 -3.35
C GLU A 205 -0.40 -3.17 -2.18
N GLU A 206 -0.82 -1.92 -2.03
CA GLU A 206 -1.66 -1.49 -0.93
C GLU A 206 -3.09 -1.96 -1.07
N TYR A 207 -3.60 -2.06 -2.30
CA TYR A 207 -4.88 -2.72 -2.55
C TYR A 207 -4.86 -4.18 -2.09
N ILE A 208 -3.76 -4.90 -2.32
CA ILE A 208 -3.62 -6.30 -1.89
C ILE A 208 -3.48 -6.39 -0.38
N ASN A 209 -2.75 -5.45 0.22
CA ASN A 209 -2.54 -5.43 1.66
C ASN A 209 -3.82 -5.07 2.42
N LEU A 210 -4.51 -4.00 2.01
CA LEU A 210 -5.70 -3.46 2.65
C LEU A 210 -6.64 -2.80 1.61
N LYS A 211 -7.45 -3.61 0.93
CA LYS A 211 -8.40 -3.15 -0.11
C LYS A 211 -9.43 -2.15 0.43
N GLU A 212 -9.72 -2.20 1.72
CA GLU A 212 -10.67 -1.36 2.43
C GLU A 212 -10.25 0.12 2.45
N LEU A 213 -8.98 0.42 2.14
CA LEU A 213 -8.49 1.78 1.88
C LEU A 213 -9.25 2.51 0.77
N TYR A 214 -9.88 1.75 -0.13
CA TYR A 214 -10.66 2.29 -1.23
C TYR A 214 -12.13 2.47 -0.86
N ASN A 215 -12.54 2.31 0.40
CA ASN A 215 -13.92 2.56 0.82
C ASN A 215 -14.15 3.95 1.46
N PHE A 216 -13.16 4.84 1.35
CA PHE A 216 -13.27 6.19 1.86
C PHE A 216 -13.81 7.14 0.79
N PHE A 217 -14.74 8.01 1.18
CA PHE A 217 -15.12 9.16 0.38
C PHE A 217 -15.12 10.42 1.25
N ILE A 218 -14.88 11.55 0.60
CA ILE A 218 -14.72 12.86 1.24
C ILE A 218 -15.74 13.80 0.63
N LEU A 219 -16.42 14.54 1.50
CA LEU A 219 -17.21 15.71 1.13
C LEU A 219 -16.31 16.95 1.27
N LYS A 220 -16.13 17.69 0.19
CA LYS A 220 -15.31 18.92 0.13
C LYS A 220 -16.17 20.14 -0.16
N GLU A 221 -15.58 21.31 0.06
CA GLU A 221 -16.16 22.62 -0.31
C GLU A 221 -17.52 22.85 0.38
N MET A 222 -17.65 22.35 1.62
CA MET A 222 -18.86 22.51 2.42
C MET A 222 -18.87 23.91 3.02
N ASN A 223 -19.91 24.68 2.75
CA ASN A 223 -20.13 25.96 3.43
C ASN A 223 -20.99 25.70 4.68
N LEU A 224 -20.39 25.49 5.86
CA LEU A 224 -21.17 25.14 7.07
C LEU A 224 -21.42 26.33 8.01
N ASN A 225 -21.29 27.57 7.51
CA ASN A 225 -21.21 28.78 8.34
C ASN A 225 -22.45 29.08 9.20
N ASN A 226 -23.60 28.49 8.90
CA ASN A 226 -24.84 28.75 9.62
C ASN A 226 -25.32 27.55 10.44
N ILE A 227 -24.69 26.38 10.30
CA ILE A 227 -25.22 25.14 10.88
C ILE A 227 -24.84 25.06 12.35
N ASP A 228 -25.84 24.99 13.24
CA ASP A 228 -25.63 24.86 14.68
C ASP A 228 -25.11 23.45 15.05
N LYS A 229 -25.93 22.54 15.60
CA LYS A 229 -25.45 21.20 16.03
C LYS A 229 -25.90 20.05 15.15
N ASN A 230 -26.97 20.25 14.37
CA ASN A 230 -27.58 19.22 13.55
C ASN A 230 -27.22 19.44 12.08
N LEU A 231 -26.50 18.47 11.51
CA LEU A 231 -26.14 18.47 10.10
C LEU A 231 -26.89 17.36 9.37
N HIS A 232 -27.67 17.75 8.38
CA HIS A 232 -28.40 16.85 7.51
C HIS A 232 -27.75 16.88 6.13
N ILE A 233 -27.31 15.71 5.66
CA ILE A 233 -26.61 15.54 4.39
C ILE A 233 -27.45 14.66 3.49
N TYR A 234 -27.65 15.09 2.25
CA TYR A 234 -28.31 14.30 1.20
C TYR A 234 -27.33 14.07 0.06
N ILE A 235 -26.98 12.80 -0.15
CA ILE A 235 -26.10 12.35 -1.23
C ILE A 235 -26.94 11.63 -2.29
N PRO A 236 -26.98 12.09 -3.55
CA PRO A 236 -27.64 11.36 -4.62
C PRO A 236 -27.04 9.96 -4.79
N ILE A 237 -27.89 8.95 -4.96
CA ILE A 237 -27.48 7.56 -5.21
C ILE A 237 -28.33 6.94 -6.32
N SER A 238 -27.75 5.98 -7.06
CA SER A 238 -28.46 5.27 -8.14
C SER A 238 -29.23 4.03 -7.66
N PHE A 239 -28.74 3.35 -6.63
CA PHE A 239 -29.32 2.09 -6.13
C PHE A 239 -30.11 2.31 -4.85
N ILE A 240 -31.30 1.72 -4.80
CA ILE A 240 -32.24 1.84 -3.67
C ILE A 240 -32.09 0.67 -2.68
N ASN A 241 -31.80 -0.53 -3.18
CA ASN A 241 -31.77 -1.76 -2.37
C ASN A 241 -30.40 -2.02 -1.76
N ILE A 242 -29.87 -1.06 -1.02
CA ILE A 242 -28.59 -1.23 -0.32
C ILE A 242 -28.88 -1.74 1.10
N GLN A 243 -28.45 -2.97 1.38
CA GLN A 243 -28.52 -3.53 2.74
C GLN A 243 -27.43 -2.91 3.61
N ASP A 244 -27.59 -2.85 4.93
CA ASP A 244 -26.55 -2.40 5.87
C ASP A 244 -25.89 -1.04 5.53
N LEU A 245 -26.61 0.04 5.85
CA LEU A 245 -26.17 1.43 5.68
C LEU A 245 -25.11 1.87 6.71
N HIS A 246 -24.08 1.06 6.95
CA HIS A 246 -23.05 1.37 7.92
C HIS A 246 -22.04 2.38 7.36
N LEU A 247 -22.19 3.64 7.77
CA LEU A 247 -21.20 4.69 7.57
C LEU A 247 -20.55 5.09 8.90
N LYS A 248 -19.27 5.43 8.82
CA LYS A 248 -18.44 5.82 9.96
C LYS A 248 -17.73 7.15 9.69
N LEU A 249 -17.76 8.04 10.68
CA LEU A 249 -17.02 9.31 10.71
C LEU A 249 -15.73 9.16 11.53
N ASN A 250 -14.86 10.18 11.45
CA ASN A 250 -13.60 10.23 12.21
C ASN A 250 -12.75 8.96 12.02
N THR A 251 -12.81 8.42 10.81
CA THR A 251 -12.08 7.23 10.42
C THR A 251 -10.82 7.60 9.68
N PHE A 252 -9.72 6.91 9.97
CA PHE A 252 -8.44 7.14 9.32
C PHE A 252 -7.59 5.89 9.33
N VAL A 253 -6.53 5.93 8.54
CA VAL A 253 -5.61 4.81 8.37
C VAL A 253 -4.46 4.97 9.34
N LEU A 254 -4.19 3.89 10.06
CA LEU A 254 -3.03 3.74 10.90
C LEU A 254 -2.05 2.77 10.25
N GLU A 255 -0.77 3.10 10.35
CA GLU A 255 0.35 2.25 9.96
C GLU A 255 1.14 1.86 11.19
N ASN A 256 1.41 0.56 11.34
CA ASN A 256 2.35 0.07 12.35
C ASN A 256 3.76 0.49 11.94
N SER A 257 4.16 1.68 12.38
CA SER A 257 5.50 2.19 12.20
C SER A 257 5.76 3.33 13.18
N PHE A 258 7.00 3.42 13.63
CA PHE A 258 7.44 4.41 14.61
C PHE A 258 8.93 4.67 14.44
N GLU A 259 9.38 5.82 14.89
CA GLU A 259 10.78 6.24 14.72
C GLU A 259 11.61 5.86 15.95
N GLY A 260 12.89 5.66 15.74
CA GLY A 260 13.86 5.53 16.81
C GLY A 260 15.28 5.34 16.29
N THR A 261 16.17 4.82 17.13
CA THR A 261 17.58 4.67 16.81
C THR A 261 18.06 3.23 16.99
N THR A 262 19.15 2.88 16.32
CA THR A 262 19.83 1.59 16.53
C THR A 262 20.79 1.64 17.71
N GLU A 263 21.19 0.48 18.21
CA GLU A 263 22.33 0.38 19.12
C GLU A 263 23.59 0.97 18.46
N PRO A 264 24.45 1.66 19.22
CA PRO A 264 25.70 2.20 18.71
C PRO A 264 26.69 1.08 18.38
N ILE A 265 27.37 1.19 17.24
CA ILE A 265 28.33 0.21 16.71
C ILE A 265 29.68 0.88 16.59
N LYS A 266 30.73 0.26 17.12
CA LYS A 266 32.12 0.69 16.88
C LYS A 266 32.61 0.11 15.55
N ILE A 267 33.11 0.97 14.65
CA ILE A 267 33.65 0.54 13.35
C ILE A 267 34.97 -0.21 13.55
N ASP A 268 35.10 -1.34 12.85
CA ASP A 268 36.31 -2.18 12.80
C ASP A 268 36.64 -2.52 11.33
N PHE A 269 37.90 -2.38 10.94
CA PHE A 269 38.41 -2.67 9.60
C PHE A 269 38.20 -4.10 9.14
N LYS A 270 38.12 -5.06 10.07
CA LYS A 270 37.92 -6.47 9.73
C LYS A 270 36.51 -6.77 9.24
N ASN A 271 35.55 -5.89 9.55
CA ASN A 271 34.15 -6.08 9.25
C ASN A 271 33.75 -5.21 8.07
N ILE A 272 33.22 -5.85 7.03
CA ILE A 272 32.67 -5.17 5.85
C ILE A 272 31.18 -4.84 6.06
N LYS A 273 30.50 -5.62 6.92
CA LYS A 273 29.07 -5.49 7.21
C LYS A 273 28.83 -5.39 8.72
N TYR A 274 27.90 -4.54 9.12
CA TYR A 274 27.52 -4.32 10.52
C TYR A 274 26.03 -4.58 10.70
N ILE A 275 25.65 -5.40 11.69
CA ILE A 275 24.23 -5.66 11.96
C ILE A 275 23.65 -4.50 12.75
N LEU A 276 22.65 -3.83 12.19
CA LEU A 276 21.87 -2.81 12.88
C LEU A 276 20.82 -3.48 13.77
N LYS A 277 20.87 -3.19 15.07
CA LYS A 277 19.90 -3.67 16.06
C LYS A 277 19.07 -2.52 16.60
N PRO A 278 17.75 -2.66 16.79
CA PRO A 278 16.95 -1.65 17.47
C PRO A 278 17.54 -1.31 18.85
N ASN A 279 17.64 -0.04 19.20
CA ASN A 279 17.95 0.39 20.57
C ASN A 279 16.69 0.26 21.46
N SER A 280 16.22 -0.97 21.61
CA SER A 280 15.02 -1.28 22.38
C SER A 280 15.15 -2.65 23.03
N SER A 281 14.74 -2.76 24.29
CA SER A 281 14.64 -4.03 25.00
C SER A 281 13.41 -4.85 24.60
N LYS A 282 12.57 -4.32 23.70
CA LYS A 282 11.32 -4.97 23.30
C LYS A 282 11.57 -6.03 22.25
N GLU A 283 11.01 -7.21 22.48
CA GLU A 283 10.98 -8.28 21.49
C GLU A 283 10.08 -7.93 20.30
N ASN A 284 10.35 -8.55 19.15
CA ASN A 284 9.56 -8.42 17.92
C ASN A 284 9.50 -7.01 17.33
N ILE A 285 10.55 -6.22 17.49
CA ILE A 285 10.75 -4.97 16.76
C ILE A 285 11.76 -5.21 15.64
N TYR A 286 11.40 -4.78 14.43
CA TYR A 286 12.22 -4.91 13.24
C TYR A 286 12.42 -3.54 12.61
N ILE A 287 13.56 -3.34 11.94
CA ILE A 287 13.83 -2.12 11.20
C ILE A 287 13.09 -2.18 9.86
N LYS A 288 12.17 -1.24 9.64
CA LYS A 288 11.43 -1.05 8.39
C LYS A 288 12.28 -0.30 7.35
N ASN A 289 12.92 0.78 7.78
CA ASN A 289 13.73 1.64 6.92
C ASN A 289 14.82 2.33 7.72
N VAL A 290 15.98 2.57 7.10
CA VAL A 290 17.04 3.41 7.66
C VAL A 290 16.93 4.79 7.02
N LYS A 291 16.64 5.81 7.84
CA LYS A 291 16.52 7.20 7.38
C LYS A 291 17.90 7.82 7.19
N ASN A 292 18.79 7.57 8.14
CA ASN A 292 20.08 8.22 8.23
C ASN A 292 21.06 7.35 9.02
N ILE A 293 22.35 7.52 8.74
CA ILE A 293 23.44 6.93 9.52
C ILE A 293 24.26 8.07 10.10
N VAL A 294 24.30 8.15 11.42
CA VAL A 294 25.02 9.18 12.15
C VAL A 294 26.35 8.62 12.60
N ILE A 295 27.43 9.35 12.28
CA ILE A 295 28.78 9.03 12.74
C ILE A 295 29.14 9.97 13.88
N CYS A 296 29.42 9.40 15.03
CA CYS A 296 29.90 10.11 16.21
C CYS A 296 31.43 10.15 16.20
N ASP A 297 31.97 11.36 16.09
CA ASP A 297 33.36 11.66 16.40
C ASP A 297 33.47 12.21 17.83
N LYS A 298 34.69 12.26 18.38
CA LYS A 298 34.96 12.77 19.75
C LYS A 298 34.49 14.22 19.94
N THR A 299 34.35 14.98 18.86
CA THR A 299 34.04 16.42 18.88
C THR A 299 32.77 16.82 18.13
N SER A 300 32.15 15.93 17.36
CA SER A 300 30.97 16.24 16.54
C SER A 300 30.29 14.99 15.99
N SER A 301 28.98 15.07 15.77
CA SER A 301 28.23 14.10 14.95
C SER A 301 27.95 14.70 13.57
N TYR A 302 28.02 13.87 12.53
CA TYR A 302 27.61 14.28 11.19
C TYR A 302 26.87 13.15 10.48
N ASP A 303 25.98 13.56 9.57
CA ASP A 303 25.22 12.65 8.72
C ASP A 303 26.12 12.03 7.67
N PHE A 304 26.10 10.70 7.56
CA PHE A 304 26.76 10.00 6.49
C PHE A 304 25.78 9.90 5.33
N GLY A 305 26.09 10.57 4.21
CA GLY A 305 25.19 10.63 3.06
C GLY A 305 24.85 9.24 2.53
N PHE A 306 23.63 9.06 2.04
CA PHE A 306 23.31 7.89 1.23
C PHE A 306 24.21 7.89 -0.01
N PHE A 307 24.67 6.72 -0.45
CA PHE A 307 25.59 6.66 -1.59
C PHE A 307 24.93 7.25 -2.86
N THR A 308 25.54 8.30 -3.40
CA THR A 308 25.15 8.94 -4.67
C THR A 308 26.37 9.03 -5.58
N ASN A 309 26.16 9.17 -6.90
CA ASN A 309 27.27 9.28 -7.87
C ASN A 309 28.24 10.44 -7.59
N ASP A 310 27.81 11.43 -6.81
CA ASP A 310 28.60 12.63 -6.49
C ASP A 310 29.37 12.52 -5.17
N ASN A 311 29.08 11.51 -4.33
CA ASN A 311 29.73 11.29 -3.04
C ASN A 311 30.53 9.98 -3.03
N LYS A 312 31.85 10.10 -2.87
CA LYS A 312 32.79 8.95 -2.74
C LYS A 312 32.59 8.15 -1.46
N ASP A 313 31.95 8.76 -0.46
CA ASP A 313 31.63 8.17 0.82
C ASP A 313 30.11 8.03 0.96
N GLY A 314 29.62 6.88 1.37
CA GLY A 314 28.20 6.66 1.63
C GLY A 314 27.92 5.29 2.23
N TRP A 315 26.65 4.98 2.42
CA TRP A 315 26.25 3.69 3.01
C TRP A 315 25.19 2.99 2.16
N GLY A 316 25.14 1.67 2.34
CA GLY A 316 24.10 0.80 1.81
C GLY A 316 23.60 -0.13 2.90
N ILE A 317 22.37 -0.59 2.74
CA ILE A 317 21.76 -1.56 3.64
C ILE A 317 21.41 -2.82 2.88
N GLU A 318 21.51 -3.93 3.57
CA GLU A 318 21.04 -5.24 3.15
C GLU A 318 20.07 -5.77 4.20
N GLN A 319 19.12 -6.60 3.77
CA GLN A 319 18.19 -7.25 4.67
C GLN A 319 18.06 -8.73 4.34
N ASP A 320 18.08 -9.56 5.38
CA ASP A 320 17.85 -11.00 5.25
C ASP A 320 16.36 -11.40 5.41
N GLU A 321 16.09 -12.70 5.28
CA GLU A 321 14.74 -13.25 5.43
C GLU A 321 14.14 -13.11 6.84
N ASN A 322 14.98 -12.84 7.84
CA ASN A 322 14.62 -12.67 9.25
C ASN A 322 14.47 -11.19 9.65
N PHE A 323 14.51 -10.27 8.68
CA PHE A 323 14.47 -8.82 8.89
C PHE A 323 15.69 -8.25 9.64
N ASN A 324 16.82 -8.95 9.66
CA ASN A 324 18.07 -8.37 10.13
C ASN A 324 18.58 -7.40 9.06
N ILE A 325 18.95 -6.18 9.48
CA ILE A 325 19.53 -5.18 8.59
C ILE A 325 21.05 -5.17 8.76
N TYR A 326 21.75 -5.30 7.64
CA TYR A 326 23.20 -5.23 7.55
C TYR A 326 23.60 -3.93 6.87
N LEU A 327 24.30 -3.07 7.59
CA LEU A 327 24.89 -1.83 7.09
C LEU A 327 26.25 -2.11 6.45
N THR A 328 26.46 -1.62 5.24
CA THR A 328 27.76 -1.58 4.56
C THR A 328 28.17 -0.12 4.39
N LEU A 329 29.40 0.21 4.75
CA LEU A 329 29.97 1.53 4.56
C LEU A 329 30.87 1.52 3.33
N PHE A 330 30.71 2.51 2.46
CA PHE A 330 31.55 2.78 1.32
C PHE A 330 32.34 4.05 1.62
N THR A 331 33.66 3.96 1.64
CA THR A 331 34.52 5.15 1.74
C THR A 331 35.88 4.86 1.14
N ASP A 332 36.44 5.87 0.48
CA ASP A 332 37.82 5.85 -0.02
C ASP A 332 38.85 5.94 1.13
N ASN A 333 38.40 6.24 2.37
CA ASN A 333 39.27 6.43 3.53
C ASN A 333 38.72 5.74 4.79
N MET A 334 38.65 4.41 4.75
CA MET A 334 38.28 3.58 5.91
C MET A 334 39.14 3.87 7.15
N GLU A 335 40.39 4.32 6.97
CA GLU A 335 41.28 4.62 8.08
C GLU A 335 40.75 5.74 8.98
N LYS A 336 40.11 6.75 8.39
CA LYS A 336 39.47 7.84 9.14
C LYS A 336 38.20 7.40 9.86
N MET A 337 37.61 6.27 9.49
CA MET A 337 36.40 5.73 10.12
C MET A 337 36.70 4.80 11.28
N TYR A 338 37.93 4.32 11.40
CA TYR A 338 38.30 3.36 12.44
C TYR A 338 38.05 3.91 13.84
N GLU A 339 37.52 3.05 14.70
CA GLU A 339 37.10 3.34 16.08
C GLU A 339 35.98 4.37 16.24
N LYS A 340 35.45 4.96 15.17
CA LYS A 340 34.27 5.80 15.26
C LYS A 340 33.05 4.98 15.67
N ILE A 341 32.12 5.63 16.34
CA ILE A 341 30.85 5.04 16.74
C ILE A 341 29.80 5.49 15.74
N ILE A 342 28.99 4.57 15.26
CA ILE A 342 27.87 4.86 14.36
C ILE A 342 26.57 4.36 14.96
N TYR A 343 25.47 5.02 14.62
CA TYR A 343 24.13 4.49 14.84
C TYR A 343 23.21 4.93 13.69
N GLY A 344 22.14 4.18 13.46
CA GLY A 344 21.13 4.51 12.48
C GLY A 344 19.94 5.22 13.12
N GLU A 345 19.42 6.24 12.46
CA GLU A 345 18.07 6.73 12.68
C GLU A 345 17.14 5.94 11.77
N VAL A 346 16.15 5.28 12.35
CA VAL A 346 15.39 4.23 11.66
C VAL A 346 13.89 4.34 11.93
N VAL A 347 13.11 3.80 11.00
CA VAL A 347 11.70 3.51 11.19
C VAL A 347 11.58 2.04 11.56
N PHE A 348 10.92 1.75 12.66
CA PHE A 348 10.63 0.41 13.15
C PHE A 348 9.21 -0.04 12.80
N PHE A 349 8.97 -1.34 12.91
CA PHE A 349 7.64 -1.97 12.89
C PHE A 349 7.66 -3.30 13.67
N ASN A 350 6.48 -3.84 13.99
CA ASN A 350 6.36 -5.04 14.83
C ASN A 350 6.29 -6.39 14.07
N GLY A 351 6.49 -6.39 12.74
CA GLY A 351 6.54 -7.62 11.94
C GLY A 351 5.33 -8.56 12.11
N LYS A 352 5.62 -9.86 12.25
CA LYS A 352 4.60 -10.91 12.38
C LYS A 352 3.82 -10.82 13.69
N ALA A 353 4.41 -10.28 14.76
CA ALA A 353 3.79 -10.22 16.09
C ALA A 353 2.47 -9.43 16.08
N VAL A 354 2.29 -8.50 15.13
CA VAL A 354 1.01 -7.80 14.90
C VAL A 354 -0.15 -8.76 14.73
N ASN A 355 0.05 -9.88 14.04
CA ASN A 355 -1.02 -10.82 13.73
C ASN A 355 -1.47 -11.64 14.95
N GLU A 356 -0.67 -11.66 16.01
CA GLU A 356 -0.91 -12.45 17.23
C GLU A 356 -1.55 -11.62 18.35
N ILE A 357 -1.66 -10.31 18.13
CA ILE A 357 -2.19 -9.37 19.11
C ILE A 357 -3.72 -9.35 19.03
N PHE A 358 -4.36 -9.50 20.19
CA PHE A 358 -5.77 -9.18 20.36
C PHE A 358 -5.93 -7.67 20.44
N TYR A 359 -6.76 -7.10 19.56
CA TYR A 359 -7.07 -5.68 19.54
C TYR A 359 -8.47 -5.48 20.12
N ASP A 360 -8.53 -5.16 21.41
CA ASP A 360 -9.76 -4.70 22.03
C ASP A 360 -9.96 -3.19 21.78
N ASN A 361 -11.20 -2.72 21.99
CA ASN A 361 -11.50 -1.30 21.96
C ASN A 361 -10.61 -0.57 22.97
N TYR A 362 -9.83 0.39 22.47
CA TYR A 362 -8.91 1.15 23.31
C TYR A 362 -9.65 2.36 23.85
N PHE A 363 -9.79 2.45 25.17
CA PHE A 363 -10.41 3.57 25.84
C PHE A 363 -9.34 4.42 26.51
N THR A 364 -9.35 5.71 26.20
CA THR A 364 -8.66 6.74 26.99
C THR A 364 -9.71 7.57 27.70
N ASN A 365 -9.30 8.35 28.71
CA ASN A 365 -10.22 9.21 29.46
C ASN A 365 -11.04 10.18 28.58
N ASP A 366 -10.53 10.53 27.39
CA ASP A 366 -11.11 11.54 26.50
C ASP A 366 -11.60 11.00 25.14
N SER A 367 -11.44 9.69 24.87
CA SER A 367 -11.82 9.09 23.59
C SER A 367 -11.88 7.57 23.61
N SER A 368 -12.65 7.01 22.68
CA SER A 368 -12.53 5.60 22.31
C SER A 368 -11.99 5.43 20.90
N LEU A 369 -11.15 4.41 20.72
CA LEU A 369 -10.62 3.97 19.45
C LEU A 369 -11.18 2.57 19.15
N ASN A 370 -11.86 2.44 18.02
CA ASN A 370 -12.43 1.20 17.55
C ASN A 370 -11.72 0.76 16.27
N PHE A 371 -11.19 -0.46 16.23
CA PHE A 371 -10.57 -1.02 15.03
C PHE A 371 -11.66 -1.51 14.09
N LEU A 372 -11.86 -0.80 12.98
CA LEU A 372 -12.78 -1.22 11.92
C LEU A 372 -12.16 -2.33 11.07
N GLU A 373 -10.87 -2.20 10.76
CA GLU A 373 -10.07 -3.24 10.12
C GLU A 373 -8.84 -3.54 10.97
N LEU A 374 -8.63 -4.82 11.27
CA LEU A 374 -7.51 -5.25 12.09
C LEU A 374 -6.19 -5.17 11.31
N PRO A 375 -5.09 -4.77 11.98
CA PRO A 375 -3.80 -4.71 11.33
C PRO A 375 -3.34 -6.13 10.99
N ARG A 376 -2.90 -6.32 9.75
CA ARG A 376 -2.39 -7.61 9.27
C ARG A 376 -1.05 -7.42 8.59
N TYR A 377 -0.03 -8.10 9.09
CA TYR A 377 1.23 -8.25 8.40
C TYR A 377 1.10 -9.36 7.34
N LYS A 378 1.36 -9.01 6.08
CA LYS A 378 1.45 -9.96 4.97
C LYS A 378 2.89 -9.99 4.47
N LYS A 379 3.53 -11.16 4.50
CA LYS A 379 4.84 -11.33 3.86
C LYS A 379 4.67 -11.15 2.35
N LYS A 380 5.54 -10.37 1.73
CA LYS A 380 5.59 -10.22 0.28
C LYS A 380 6.08 -11.52 -0.33
N ASN A 381 5.25 -12.12 -1.19
CA ASN A 381 5.54 -13.37 -1.88
C ASN A 381 5.56 -13.14 -3.39
N PHE A 382 6.33 -12.15 -3.85
CA PHE A 382 6.48 -11.88 -5.27
C PHE A 382 7.94 -11.89 -5.71
N SER A 383 8.17 -12.25 -6.97
CA SER A 383 9.49 -12.30 -7.59
C SER A 383 9.98 -10.88 -7.88
N PHE A 384 11.00 -10.41 -7.13
CA PHE A 384 11.62 -9.10 -7.39
C PHE A 384 12.18 -9.02 -8.82
N LYS A 385 12.64 -10.14 -9.38
CA LYS A 385 13.15 -10.22 -10.75
C LYS A 385 12.08 -9.80 -11.76
N ASP A 386 10.88 -10.37 -11.64
CA ASP A 386 9.76 -10.07 -12.54
C ASP A 386 9.29 -8.62 -12.36
N LEU A 387 9.33 -8.12 -11.12
CA LEU A 387 8.97 -6.74 -10.82
C LEU A 387 9.97 -5.72 -11.41
N ILE A 388 11.27 -6.01 -11.41
CA ILE A 388 12.27 -5.13 -12.05
C ILE A 388 12.07 -5.09 -13.57
N VAL A 389 11.77 -6.22 -14.21
CA VAL A 389 11.45 -6.25 -15.64
C VAL A 389 10.26 -5.33 -15.93
N TYR A 390 9.23 -5.40 -15.09
CA TYR A 390 8.06 -4.54 -15.20
C TYR A 390 8.38 -3.06 -15.01
N MET A 391 9.21 -2.70 -14.03
CA MET A 391 9.57 -1.31 -13.76
C MET A 391 10.42 -0.67 -14.86
N ASN A 392 11.20 -1.47 -15.59
CA ASN A 392 11.94 -1.03 -16.78
C ASN A 392 11.08 -1.01 -18.05
N THR A 393 9.80 -1.41 -17.96
CA THR A 393 8.90 -1.44 -19.12
C THR A 393 8.41 -0.03 -19.43
N ASP A 394 8.65 0.42 -20.66
CA ASP A 394 8.10 1.67 -21.19
C ASP A 394 6.62 1.49 -21.55
N PHE A 395 5.74 1.63 -20.56
CA PHE A 395 4.30 1.45 -20.73
C PHE A 395 3.71 2.29 -21.85
N LYS A 396 4.28 3.46 -22.15
CA LYS A 396 3.79 4.33 -23.22
C LYS A 396 3.95 3.67 -24.59
N LYS A 397 5.04 2.94 -24.81
CA LYS A 397 5.23 2.16 -26.04
C LYS A 397 4.24 1.00 -26.14
N LEU A 398 3.79 0.48 -25.00
CA LEU A 398 2.81 -0.61 -24.97
C LEU A 398 1.38 -0.14 -25.30
N LEU A 399 1.07 1.14 -25.10
CA LEU A 399 -0.24 1.70 -25.46
C LEU A 399 -0.56 1.66 -26.97
N VAL A 400 0.40 1.27 -27.81
CA VAL A 400 0.21 1.09 -29.26
C VAL A 400 -0.30 -0.32 -29.61
N ASN A 401 -0.24 -1.28 -28.68
CA ASN A 401 -0.60 -2.67 -28.93
C ASN A 401 -1.46 -3.26 -27.81
N ASP A 402 -2.75 -3.42 -28.10
CA ASP A 402 -3.78 -3.99 -27.23
C ASP A 402 -3.33 -5.27 -26.51
N GLU A 403 -2.79 -6.23 -27.27
CA GLU A 403 -2.45 -7.56 -26.76
C GLU A 403 -1.22 -7.52 -25.84
N ASN A 404 -0.19 -6.76 -26.21
CA ASN A 404 1.00 -6.60 -25.39
C ASN A 404 0.67 -5.89 -24.07
N PHE A 405 -0.12 -4.81 -24.11
CA PHE A 405 -0.52 -4.08 -22.91
C PHE A 405 -1.37 -4.95 -21.97
N LYS A 406 -2.33 -5.70 -22.53
CA LYS A 406 -3.15 -6.67 -21.78
C LYS A 406 -2.28 -7.73 -21.08
N ASN A 407 -1.34 -8.33 -21.80
CA ASN A 407 -0.49 -9.39 -21.26
C ASN A 407 0.40 -8.85 -20.14
N VAL A 408 0.99 -7.68 -20.31
CA VAL A 408 1.82 -7.03 -19.28
C VAL A 408 1.00 -6.70 -18.02
N LEU A 409 -0.24 -6.21 -18.15
CA LEU A 409 -1.11 -5.98 -16.99
C LEU A 409 -1.49 -7.28 -16.28
N ASN A 410 -1.83 -8.33 -17.03
CA ASN A 410 -2.16 -9.63 -16.45
C ASN A 410 -0.95 -10.30 -15.77
N ASP A 411 0.25 -10.13 -16.32
CA ASP A 411 1.50 -10.62 -15.72
C ASP A 411 1.82 -9.87 -14.44
N LEU A 412 1.63 -8.55 -14.42
CA LEU A 412 1.72 -7.75 -13.20
C LEU A 412 0.73 -8.25 -12.13
N PHE A 413 -0.54 -8.43 -12.49
CA PHE A 413 -1.55 -8.95 -11.57
C PHE A 413 -1.22 -10.35 -11.08
N LYS A 414 -0.53 -11.16 -11.89
CA LYS A 414 -0.03 -12.47 -11.47
C LYS A 414 1.10 -12.35 -10.46
N ILE A 415 2.08 -11.46 -10.65
CA ILE A 415 3.16 -11.18 -9.68
C ILE A 415 2.57 -10.84 -8.32
N PHE A 416 1.49 -10.06 -8.32
CA PHE A 416 0.79 -9.59 -7.14
C PHE A 416 -0.32 -10.52 -6.62
N ASN A 417 -0.49 -11.72 -7.20
CA ASN A 417 -1.56 -12.67 -6.88
C ASN A 417 -3.01 -12.12 -6.99
N ILE A 418 -3.21 -11.04 -7.75
CA ILE A 418 -4.53 -10.48 -8.06
C ILE A 418 -5.28 -11.36 -9.06
N ARG A 419 -4.58 -12.07 -9.95
CA ARG A 419 -5.18 -12.90 -11.02
C ARG A 419 -6.12 -14.00 -10.50
N ASN A 420 -5.97 -14.40 -9.24
CA ASN A 420 -6.89 -15.35 -8.59
C ASN A 420 -8.32 -14.78 -8.43
N TYR A 421 -8.48 -13.47 -8.54
CA TYR A 421 -9.74 -12.76 -8.31
C TYR A 421 -10.22 -12.00 -9.54
N ILE A 422 -9.31 -11.48 -10.37
CA ILE A 422 -9.63 -10.58 -11.48
C ILE A 422 -8.69 -10.87 -12.67
N GLU A 423 -9.26 -10.98 -13.87
CA GLU A 423 -8.52 -11.17 -15.11
C GLU A 423 -9.01 -10.20 -16.19
N ILE A 424 -8.06 -9.61 -16.92
CA ILE A 424 -8.36 -8.80 -18.10
C ILE A 424 -8.50 -9.74 -19.30
N ILE A 425 -9.73 -9.85 -19.83
CA ILE A 425 -10.03 -10.68 -21.00
C ILE A 425 -9.61 -9.97 -22.28
N LYS A 426 -9.96 -8.69 -22.38
CA LYS A 426 -9.76 -7.88 -23.58
C LYS A 426 -9.43 -6.46 -23.19
N ILE A 427 -8.54 -5.84 -23.95
CA ILE A 427 -8.31 -4.39 -23.95
C ILE A 427 -8.43 -3.94 -25.41
N HIS A 428 -9.05 -2.79 -25.62
CA HIS A 428 -8.96 -2.05 -26.86
C HIS A 428 -8.46 -0.64 -26.57
N ILE A 429 -7.37 -0.24 -27.23
CA ILE A 429 -6.76 1.07 -27.03
C ILE A 429 -7.09 1.96 -28.23
N GLN A 430 -7.73 3.08 -27.96
CA GLN A 430 -8.08 4.07 -28.97
C GLN A 430 -7.35 5.38 -28.68
N GLU A 431 -6.72 5.97 -29.70
CA GLU A 431 -6.22 7.35 -29.58
C GLU A 431 -7.38 8.34 -29.43
N ASP A 432 -7.21 9.32 -28.56
CA ASP A 432 -8.18 10.37 -28.30
C ASP A 432 -7.47 11.74 -28.27
N ILE A 433 -8.21 12.81 -28.51
CA ILE A 433 -7.70 14.19 -28.42
C ILE A 433 -8.70 15.01 -27.61
N LYS A 434 -8.22 15.60 -26.53
CA LYS A 434 -9.02 16.50 -25.69
C LYS A 434 -8.39 17.85 -25.57
N LEU A 435 -9.24 18.87 -25.39
CA LEU A 435 -8.80 20.21 -25.07
C LEU A 435 -8.58 20.31 -23.56
N LYS A 436 -7.31 20.48 -23.14
CA LYS A 436 -6.98 20.83 -21.76
C LYS A 436 -6.93 22.35 -21.63
N LYS A 437 -7.63 22.89 -20.63
CA LYS A 437 -7.54 24.31 -20.31
C LYS A 437 -6.29 24.56 -19.47
N TRP A 438 -5.40 25.40 -19.99
CA TRP A 438 -4.31 25.99 -19.22
C TRP A 438 -4.54 27.50 -19.17
N SER A 439 -4.97 27.97 -18.00
CA SER A 439 -5.45 29.34 -17.80
C SER A 439 -6.62 29.67 -18.77
N ASN A 440 -6.43 30.64 -19.66
CA ASN A 440 -7.41 31.09 -20.64
C ASN A 440 -7.22 30.42 -22.03
N ILE A 441 -6.25 29.52 -22.18
CA ILE A 441 -5.93 28.87 -23.45
C ILE A 441 -6.33 27.39 -23.37
N SER A 442 -7.03 26.91 -24.40
CA SER A 442 -7.32 25.49 -24.58
C SER A 442 -6.31 24.88 -25.54
N LEU A 443 -5.50 23.93 -25.08
CA LEU A 443 -4.54 23.22 -25.92
C LEU A 443 -5.02 21.80 -26.20
N PRO A 444 -4.93 21.30 -27.45
CA PRO A 444 -5.18 19.91 -27.74
C PRO A 444 -4.06 19.06 -27.12
N ILE A 445 -4.46 18.06 -26.35
CA ILE A 445 -3.58 17.07 -25.75
C ILE A 445 -3.98 15.71 -26.29
N LYS A 446 -2.98 14.94 -26.72
CA LYS A 446 -3.17 13.55 -27.16
C LYS A 446 -3.49 12.70 -25.94
N GLY A 447 -4.35 11.72 -26.07
CA GLY A 447 -4.58 10.75 -25.01
C GLY A 447 -4.94 9.39 -25.56
N TYR A 448 -5.15 8.47 -24.65
CA TYR A 448 -5.60 7.13 -24.96
C TYR A 448 -6.85 6.82 -24.16
N LYS A 449 -7.80 6.19 -24.82
CA LYS A 449 -9.01 5.64 -24.22
C LYS A 449 -8.86 4.13 -24.17
N LEU A 450 -8.79 3.58 -22.97
CA LEU A 450 -8.69 2.15 -22.72
C LEU A 450 -10.08 1.57 -22.51
N ASP A 451 -10.53 0.72 -23.44
CA ASP A 451 -11.77 -0.05 -23.31
C ASP A 451 -11.41 -1.47 -22.83
N ILE A 452 -11.71 -1.76 -21.57
CA ILE A 452 -11.25 -2.95 -20.85
C ILE A 452 -12.44 -3.86 -20.54
N VAL A 453 -12.34 -5.14 -20.88
CA VAL A 453 -13.29 -6.18 -20.47
C VAL A 453 -12.66 -7.04 -19.39
N LEU A 454 -13.28 -7.08 -18.21
CA LEU A 454 -12.82 -7.82 -17.05
C LEU A 454 -13.76 -8.97 -16.70
N THR A 455 -13.19 -10.07 -16.21
CA THR A 455 -13.89 -11.07 -15.40
C THR A 455 -13.37 -11.02 -13.97
N SER A 456 -14.29 -11.12 -13.01
CA SER A 456 -13.95 -11.17 -11.59
C SER A 456 -14.90 -12.10 -10.85
N ASN A 457 -14.35 -12.86 -9.91
CA ASN A 457 -15.12 -13.65 -8.96
C ASN A 457 -15.50 -12.82 -7.71
N ASN A 458 -14.99 -11.58 -7.62
CA ASN A 458 -15.20 -10.70 -6.49
C ASN A 458 -16.34 -9.71 -6.78
N ASN A 459 -17.30 -9.63 -5.86
CA ASN A 459 -18.41 -8.69 -5.92
C ASN A 459 -17.94 -7.23 -5.76
N ASN A 460 -16.82 -7.00 -5.06
CA ASN A 460 -16.23 -5.67 -4.93
C ASN A 460 -15.20 -5.40 -6.04
N ILE A 461 -15.70 -5.08 -7.23
CA ILE A 461 -14.87 -4.68 -8.36
C ILE A 461 -14.41 -3.22 -8.22
N PHE A 462 -15.19 -2.37 -7.54
CA PHE A 462 -15.02 -0.92 -7.62
C PHE A 462 -13.71 -0.43 -7.02
N GLY A 463 -13.32 -0.95 -5.85
CA GLY A 463 -12.01 -0.64 -5.25
C GLY A 463 -10.84 -1.03 -6.17
N PHE A 464 -10.96 -2.16 -6.86
CA PHE A 464 -9.97 -2.57 -7.86
C PHE A 464 -9.94 -1.62 -9.06
N LEU A 465 -11.10 -1.21 -9.58
CA LEU A 465 -11.16 -0.28 -10.70
C LEU A 465 -10.49 1.05 -10.39
N LYS A 466 -10.57 1.55 -9.15
CA LYS A 466 -9.85 2.76 -8.76
C LYS A 466 -8.37 2.57 -8.54
N MET A 467 -7.97 1.44 -7.97
CA MET A 467 -6.56 1.09 -7.94
C MET A 467 -6.01 1.07 -9.39
N LEU A 468 -6.70 0.39 -10.31
CA LEU A 468 -6.31 0.27 -11.71
C LEU A 468 -6.29 1.63 -12.42
N HIS A 469 -7.32 2.46 -12.23
CA HIS A 469 -7.36 3.81 -12.76
C HIS A 469 -6.23 4.68 -12.19
N GLY A 470 -5.98 4.61 -10.88
CA GLY A 470 -4.88 5.32 -10.24
C GLY A 470 -3.51 4.86 -10.74
N PHE A 471 -3.35 3.55 -11.01
CA PHE A 471 -2.16 2.99 -11.62
C PHE A 471 -1.96 3.50 -13.05
N VAL A 472 -3.02 3.50 -13.86
CA VAL A 472 -2.96 3.95 -15.26
C VAL A 472 -2.74 5.47 -15.36
N ILE A 473 -3.34 6.27 -14.49
CA ILE A 473 -3.09 7.73 -14.46
C ILE A 473 -1.61 8.03 -14.17
N ASP A 474 -0.91 7.20 -13.40
CA ASP A 474 0.53 7.42 -13.17
C ASP A 474 1.36 7.21 -14.45
N LEU A 475 0.77 6.65 -15.51
CA LEU A 475 1.38 6.56 -16.85
C LEU A 475 1.12 7.82 -17.70
N SER A 476 0.12 8.64 -17.33
CA SER A 476 -0.17 9.93 -17.97
C SER A 476 1.01 10.89 -17.79
N THR A 477 1.16 11.84 -18.71
CA THR A 477 2.16 12.90 -18.62
C THR A 477 1.56 14.27 -18.88
N THR A 478 2.36 15.33 -18.77
CA THR A 478 1.91 16.70 -19.01
C THR A 478 1.28 16.89 -20.39
N ASP A 479 1.66 16.07 -21.36
CA ASP A 479 1.26 16.04 -22.76
C ASP A 479 0.40 14.82 -23.16
N MET A 480 0.01 13.98 -22.19
CA MET A 480 -0.75 12.75 -22.47
C MET A 480 -1.74 12.44 -21.35
N PHE A 481 -3.02 12.25 -21.68
CA PHE A 481 -4.03 11.78 -20.73
C PHE A 481 -4.44 10.34 -21.01
N ILE A 482 -4.97 9.65 -20.00
CA ILE A 482 -5.53 8.31 -20.17
C ILE A 482 -6.91 8.23 -19.52
N ASP A 483 -7.91 7.88 -20.34
CA ASP A 483 -9.26 7.55 -19.91
C ASP A 483 -9.48 6.04 -19.95
N MET A 484 -10.40 5.55 -19.13
CA MET A 484 -10.72 4.14 -19.05
C MET A 484 -12.22 3.90 -19.04
N ILE A 485 -12.67 2.98 -19.90
CA ILE A 485 -13.99 2.36 -19.88
C ILE A 485 -13.78 0.92 -19.46
N VAL A 486 -14.55 0.46 -18.47
CA VAL A 486 -14.44 -0.92 -17.98
C VAL A 486 -15.78 -1.62 -18.04
N HIS A 487 -15.82 -2.74 -18.74
CA HIS A 487 -16.96 -3.64 -18.82
C HIS A 487 -16.77 -4.82 -17.86
N HIS A 488 -17.70 -4.99 -16.94
CA HIS A 488 -17.68 -6.08 -15.95
C HIS A 488 -19.10 -6.49 -15.57
N ASN A 489 -19.43 -7.79 -15.72
CA ASN A 489 -20.74 -8.37 -15.37
C ASN A 489 -21.95 -7.54 -15.89
N ASN A 490 -21.93 -7.17 -17.16
CA ASN A 490 -22.94 -6.33 -17.85
C ASN A 490 -23.04 -4.87 -17.38
N LYS A 491 -22.19 -4.44 -16.46
CA LYS A 491 -22.04 -3.03 -16.08
C LYS A 491 -20.89 -2.39 -16.86
N THR A 492 -21.02 -1.10 -17.14
CA THR A 492 -19.97 -0.29 -17.79
C THR A 492 -19.61 0.86 -16.86
N TYR A 493 -18.32 0.97 -16.54
CA TYR A 493 -17.78 1.99 -15.66
C TYR A 493 -16.93 2.97 -16.48
N TYR A 494 -17.13 4.27 -16.26
CA TYR A 494 -16.36 5.32 -16.91
C TYR A 494 -15.43 5.97 -15.88
N LEU A 495 -14.13 5.92 -16.14
CA LEU A 495 -13.09 6.44 -15.26
C LEU A 495 -12.27 7.44 -16.08
N LYS A 496 -12.54 8.73 -15.85
CA LYS A 496 -11.94 9.84 -16.61
C LYS A 496 -10.88 10.54 -15.76
N GLU A 497 -9.77 10.89 -16.40
CA GLU A 497 -8.76 11.75 -15.78
C GLU A 497 -9.32 13.18 -15.63
N ASN A 498 -9.11 13.80 -14.47
CA ASN A 498 -9.49 15.19 -14.29
C ASN A 498 -8.41 16.09 -14.89
N LEU A 499 -8.69 16.69 -16.05
CA LEU A 499 -7.74 17.54 -16.77
C LEU A 499 -7.72 19.00 -16.30
N ASN A 500 -8.55 19.35 -15.31
CA ASN A 500 -8.68 20.70 -14.78
C ASN A 500 -7.61 21.06 -13.74
#